data_AF-A0A530BDE3-F1
#
_entry.id   AF-A0A530BDE3-F1
#
_cell.length_a   1.000
_cell.length_b   1.000
_cell.length_c   1.000
_cell.angle_alpha   90.00
_cell.angle_beta   90.00
_cell.angle_gamma   90.00
#
_symmetry.space_group_name_H-M   'P 1'
#
loop_
_entity.id
_entity.type
_entity.pdbx_description
1 polymer ?
#
loop_
_entity_poly.entity_id
_entity_poly.type
_entity_poly.pdbx_seq_one_letter_code
_entity_poly.pdbx_strand_id
1 'polypeptide(L)'
;VGETKAAFQRTHNRRDYAVPPPEPTLLDRLTQRGSKVIAVGKIGDIFAHRGISQVRKAGGNMAMFDKALGAMDDAGEGDLVFANFVDFDTEFGHRRDVAGYAGALEAFDRRLPEALSRIKPGDLLILTADHGNDPSWRGT
;
A
#
# COMPACT_ATOMS: atom_id res chain seq x y z
N VAL A 1 20.26 -11.27 15.58
CA VAL A 1 20.79 -12.27 16.55
C VAL A 1 21.58 -13.31 15.78
N GLY A 2 22.59 -13.92 16.40
CA GLY A 2 23.49 -14.87 15.76
C GLY A 2 24.95 -14.63 16.16
N GLU A 3 25.76 -15.68 16.14
CA GLU A 3 27.16 -15.66 16.61
C GLU A 3 28.18 -15.78 15.46
N THR A 4 27.72 -16.17 14.26
CA THR A 4 28.56 -16.35 13.09
C THR A 4 27.97 -15.63 11.88
N LYS A 5 28.82 -15.29 10.90
CA LYS A 5 28.41 -14.58 9.68
C LYS A 5 27.24 -15.28 8.95
N ALA A 6 27.21 -16.61 8.95
CA ALA A 6 26.16 -17.39 8.30
C ALA A 6 24.86 -17.52 9.12
N ALA A 7 24.91 -17.24 10.43
CA ALA A 7 23.80 -17.46 11.36
C ALA A 7 23.04 -16.18 11.72
N PHE A 8 23.38 -15.02 11.16
CA PHE A 8 22.68 -13.78 11.47
C PHE A 8 21.25 -13.78 10.95
N GLN A 9 20.31 -13.55 11.87
CA GLN A 9 18.91 -13.33 11.56
C GLN A 9 18.46 -11.95 12.05
N ARG A 10 17.63 -11.28 11.24
CA ARG A 10 16.95 -10.04 11.62
C ARG A 10 16.00 -10.35 12.77
N THR A 11 16.05 -9.54 13.84
CA THR A 11 15.06 -9.60 14.91
C THR A 11 13.84 -8.77 14.52
N HIS A 12 12.75 -8.92 15.27
CA HIS A 12 11.55 -8.09 15.14
C HIS A 12 11.72 -6.66 15.72
N ASN A 13 12.90 -6.32 16.26
CA ASN A 13 13.17 -5.01 16.89
C ASN A 13 13.45 -3.88 15.89
N ARG A 14 13.18 -4.09 14.60
CA ARG A 14 13.36 -3.04 13.60
C ARG A 14 12.42 -1.88 13.92
N ARG A 15 12.96 -0.67 13.98
CA ARG A 15 12.21 0.58 14.02
C ARG A 15 12.63 1.43 12.83
N ASP A 16 11.63 1.88 12.07
CA ASP A 16 11.83 2.81 10.96
C ASP A 16 11.37 4.19 11.44
N TYR A 17 12.24 5.20 11.32
CA TYR A 17 11.94 6.58 11.71
C TYR A 17 11.68 7.39 10.44
N ALA A 18 10.42 7.49 10.05
CA ALA A 18 9.99 8.26 8.89
C ALA A 18 9.89 9.76 9.22
N VAL A 19 10.21 10.61 8.24
CA VAL A 19 9.95 12.04 8.35
C VAL A 19 8.46 12.27 8.10
N PRO A 20 7.74 12.95 9.00
CA PRO A 20 6.33 13.25 8.77
C PRO A 20 6.17 14.23 7.58
N PRO A 21 5.03 14.22 6.88
CA PRO A 21 4.73 15.23 5.87
C PRO A 21 4.95 16.65 6.41
N PRO A 22 5.57 17.57 5.62
CA PRO A 22 5.98 18.89 6.11
C PRO A 22 4.79 19.78 6.50
N GLU A 23 3.61 19.53 5.95
CA GLU A 23 2.38 20.26 6.22
C GLU A 23 1.19 19.30 6.41
N PRO A 24 0.07 19.76 7.02
CA PRO A 24 -1.15 18.95 7.11
C PRO A 24 -1.65 18.48 5.74
N THR A 25 -1.83 17.17 5.61
CA THR A 25 -2.29 16.49 4.41
C THR A 25 -3.82 16.39 4.38
N LEU A 26 -4.36 15.83 3.29
CA LEU A 26 -5.77 15.43 3.24
C LEU A 26 -6.13 14.47 4.39
N LEU A 27 -5.23 13.57 4.77
CA LEU A 27 -5.46 12.56 5.81
C LEU A 27 -5.69 13.22 7.18
N ASP A 28 -4.91 14.27 7.49
CA ASP A 28 -5.11 15.10 8.68
C ASP A 28 -6.50 15.75 8.68
N ARG A 29 -6.91 16.35 7.55
CA ARG A 29 -8.22 17.03 7.45
C ARG A 29 -9.39 16.05 7.59
N LEU A 30 -9.28 14.85 7.02
CA LEU A 30 -10.29 13.80 7.13
C LEU A 30 -10.45 13.33 8.59
N THR A 31 -9.35 13.02 9.24
CA THR A 31 -9.38 12.57 10.63
C THR A 31 -9.84 13.66 11.60
N GLN A 32 -9.47 14.92 11.36
CA GLN A 32 -9.92 16.06 12.18
C GLN A 32 -11.43 16.29 12.14
N ARG A 33 -12.10 15.96 11.03
CA ARG A 33 -13.57 16.06 10.91
C ARG A 33 -14.31 14.78 11.33
N GLY A 34 -13.60 13.79 11.89
CA GLY A 34 -14.18 12.53 12.37
C GLY A 34 -14.29 11.40 11.34
N SER A 35 -13.83 11.60 10.10
CA SER A 35 -13.74 10.53 9.10
C SER A 35 -12.58 9.57 9.42
N LYS A 36 -12.70 8.31 9.02
CA LYS A 36 -11.63 7.32 9.15
C LYS A 36 -10.74 7.31 7.91
N VAL A 37 -9.44 7.16 8.14
CA VAL A 37 -8.46 6.80 7.11
C VAL A 37 -7.98 5.38 7.38
N ILE A 38 -8.41 4.44 6.53
CA ILE A 38 -8.03 3.03 6.59
C ILE A 38 -6.87 2.82 5.62
N ALA A 39 -5.65 2.83 6.15
CA ALA A 39 -4.43 2.62 5.39
C ALA A 39 -4.18 1.12 5.16
N VAL A 40 -3.91 0.72 3.92
CA VAL A 40 -3.57 -0.66 3.54
C VAL A 40 -2.15 -0.69 2.99
N GLY A 41 -1.36 -1.62 3.50
CA GLY A 41 0.05 -1.78 3.12
C GLY A 41 0.95 -0.71 3.71
N LYS A 42 1.70 -0.03 2.85
CA LYS A 42 2.76 0.91 3.22
C LYS A 42 2.28 2.33 3.54
N ILE A 43 1.03 2.67 3.27
CA ILE A 43 0.50 4.02 3.47
C ILE A 43 0.76 4.54 4.89
N GLY A 44 0.53 3.72 5.92
CA GLY A 44 0.81 4.13 7.30
C GLY A 44 2.27 4.53 7.53
N ASP A 45 3.20 3.76 6.97
CA ASP A 45 4.63 4.01 7.13
C ASP A 45 5.07 5.25 6.29
N ILE A 46 4.53 5.41 5.07
CA ILE A 46 4.81 6.53 4.15
C ILE A 46 4.42 7.89 4.76
N PHE A 47 3.27 7.94 5.44
CA PHE A 47 2.78 9.16 6.08
C PHE A 47 3.22 9.29 7.54
N ALA A 48 4.18 8.50 8.00
CA ALA A 48 4.65 8.47 9.40
C ALA A 48 3.49 8.35 10.42
N HIS A 49 2.46 7.58 10.06
CA HIS A 49 1.21 7.39 10.79
C HIS A 49 0.39 8.67 11.06
N ARG A 50 0.73 9.79 10.41
CA ARG A 50 0.01 11.06 10.50
C ARG A 50 -1.32 10.99 9.74
N GLY A 51 -2.41 11.35 10.41
CA GLY A 51 -3.76 11.33 9.82
C GLY A 51 -4.28 9.92 9.51
N ILE A 52 -3.76 8.89 10.16
CA ILE A 52 -4.16 7.49 9.94
C ILE A 52 -5.00 6.99 11.11
N SER A 53 -6.18 6.45 10.83
CA SER A 53 -7.07 5.87 11.85
C SER A 53 -6.80 4.39 12.08
N GLN A 54 -6.51 3.64 11.01
CA GLN A 54 -6.26 2.20 11.05
C GLN A 54 -5.20 1.82 10.01
N VAL A 55 -4.37 0.81 10.33
CA VAL A 55 -3.43 0.22 9.37
C VAL A 55 -3.72 -1.28 9.20
N ARG A 56 -3.82 -1.74 7.95
CA ARG A 56 -3.94 -3.17 7.58
C ARG A 56 -2.72 -3.61 6.79
N LYS A 57 -2.00 -4.61 7.29
CA LYS A 57 -0.80 -5.17 6.64
C LYS A 57 -1.03 -6.64 6.25
N ALA A 58 -0.32 -7.07 5.22
CA ALA A 58 -0.26 -8.40 4.65
C ALA A 58 0.98 -8.47 3.73
N GLY A 59 1.38 -9.67 3.31
CA GLY A 59 2.49 -9.87 2.38
C GLY A 59 1.98 -10.10 0.96
N GLY A 60 2.51 -9.36 0.00
CA GLY A 60 2.23 -9.53 -1.41
C GLY A 60 0.96 -8.83 -1.91
N ASN A 61 0.91 -8.53 -3.21
CA ASN A 61 -0.17 -7.76 -3.83
C ASN A 61 -1.55 -8.41 -3.68
N MET A 62 -1.67 -9.75 -3.76
CA MET A 62 -2.98 -10.40 -3.68
C MET A 62 -3.58 -10.36 -2.26
N ALA A 63 -2.76 -10.61 -1.23
CA ALA A 63 -3.21 -10.49 0.15
C ALA A 63 -3.44 -9.02 0.54
N MET A 64 -2.67 -8.08 -0.03
CA MET A 64 -2.97 -6.65 0.05
C MET A 64 -4.35 -6.34 -0.53
N PHE A 65 -4.69 -6.93 -1.68
CA PHE A 65 -5.98 -6.73 -2.33
C PHE A 65 -7.12 -7.22 -1.44
N ASP A 66 -6.97 -8.37 -0.79
CA ASP A 66 -7.96 -8.87 0.17
C ASP A 66 -8.15 -7.93 1.36
N LYS A 67 -7.07 -7.31 1.85
CA LYS A 67 -7.15 -6.27 2.90
C LYS A 67 -7.82 -4.99 2.41
N ALA A 68 -7.63 -4.62 1.14
CA ALA A 68 -8.29 -3.48 0.52
C ALA A 68 -9.79 -3.73 0.38
N LEU A 69 -10.20 -4.90 -0.12
CA LEU A 69 -11.62 -5.27 -0.22
C LEU A 69 -12.31 -5.25 1.14
N GLY A 70 -11.70 -5.87 2.16
CA GLY A 70 -12.26 -5.80 3.52
C GLY A 70 -12.28 -4.37 4.08
N ALA A 71 -11.35 -3.50 3.68
CA ALA A 71 -11.39 -2.09 4.08
C ALA A 71 -12.53 -1.33 3.39
N MET A 72 -12.83 -1.65 2.13
CA MET A 72 -14.00 -1.11 1.42
C MET A 72 -15.30 -1.56 2.08
N ASP A 73 -15.37 -2.82 2.51
CA ASP A 73 -16.55 -3.37 3.20
C ASP A 73 -16.81 -2.66 4.55
N ASP A 74 -15.73 -2.29 5.26
CA ASP A 74 -15.79 -1.64 6.57
C ASP A 74 -15.93 -0.11 6.53
N ALA A 75 -15.70 0.53 5.38
CA ALA A 75 -15.71 1.98 5.23
C ALA A 75 -17.13 2.56 5.30
N GLY A 76 -17.29 3.65 6.07
CA GLY A 76 -18.52 4.41 6.16
C GLY A 76 -18.53 5.65 5.26
N GLU A 77 -19.61 6.43 5.35
CA GLU A 77 -19.73 7.68 4.59
C GLU A 77 -18.63 8.69 4.97
N GLY A 78 -17.94 9.22 3.96
CA GLY A 78 -16.87 10.21 4.12
C GLY A 78 -15.52 9.64 4.56
N ASP A 79 -15.42 8.31 4.76
CA ASP A 79 -14.16 7.62 5.06
C ASP A 79 -13.29 7.48 3.81
N LEU A 80 -11.98 7.25 4.02
CA LEU A 80 -11.01 6.99 2.96
C LEU A 80 -10.32 5.65 3.18
N VAL A 81 -10.43 4.76 2.19
CA VAL A 81 -9.57 3.59 2.05
C VAL A 81 -8.39 3.97 1.16
N PHE A 82 -7.17 3.85 1.67
CA PHE A 82 -5.97 4.18 0.91
C PHE A 82 -5.01 2.99 0.92
N ALA A 83 -4.85 2.35 -0.25
CA ALA A 83 -4.04 1.15 -0.42
C ALA A 83 -2.80 1.38 -1.27
N ASN A 84 -1.68 0.77 -0.87
CA ASN A 84 -0.44 0.74 -1.64
C ASN A 84 -0.02 -0.70 -1.99
N PHE A 85 0.13 -1.00 -3.28
CA PHE A 85 0.52 -2.30 -3.81
C PHE A 85 2.01 -2.29 -4.18
N VAL A 86 2.86 -2.56 -3.20
CA VAL A 86 4.30 -2.26 -3.28
C VAL A 86 5.10 -3.21 -4.15
N ASP A 87 4.62 -4.44 -4.42
CA ASP A 87 5.43 -5.46 -5.11
C ASP A 87 5.82 -5.02 -6.53
N PHE A 88 4.97 -4.22 -7.19
CA PHE A 88 5.28 -3.62 -8.50
C PHE A 88 6.63 -2.91 -8.49
N ASP A 89 6.93 -2.21 -7.41
CA ASP A 89 8.19 -1.50 -7.22
C ASP A 89 9.28 -2.42 -6.67
N THR A 90 9.04 -3.08 -5.53
CA THR A 90 10.09 -3.77 -4.77
C THR A 90 10.48 -5.14 -5.31
N GLU A 91 9.52 -5.89 -5.85
CA GLU A 91 9.76 -7.26 -6.32
C GLU A 91 10.03 -7.30 -7.83
N PHE A 92 9.47 -6.38 -8.62
CA PHE A 92 9.55 -6.44 -10.09
C PHE A 92 10.31 -5.26 -10.70
N GLY A 93 9.92 -4.02 -10.41
CA GLY A 93 10.54 -2.80 -10.97
C GLY A 93 12.03 -2.70 -10.64
N HIS A 94 12.38 -2.67 -9.35
CA HIS A 94 13.77 -2.60 -8.89
C HIS A 94 14.63 -3.80 -9.29
N ARG A 95 14.01 -4.98 -9.48
CA ARG A 95 14.69 -6.19 -9.92
C ARG A 95 14.83 -6.30 -11.44
N ARG A 96 14.27 -5.34 -12.19
CA ARG A 96 14.27 -5.33 -13.66
C ARG A 96 13.67 -6.60 -14.26
N ASP A 97 12.65 -7.14 -13.59
CA ASP A 97 11.94 -8.34 -14.02
C ASP A 97 10.70 -7.96 -14.84
N VAL A 98 10.88 -7.82 -16.16
CA VAL A 98 9.82 -7.43 -17.09
C VAL A 98 8.66 -8.44 -17.07
N ALA A 99 8.96 -9.75 -17.07
CA ALA A 99 7.95 -10.79 -17.12
C ALA A 99 7.16 -10.86 -15.80
N GLY A 100 7.85 -10.75 -14.66
CA GLY A 100 7.22 -10.68 -13.35
C GLY A 100 6.33 -9.44 -13.20
N TYR A 101 6.78 -8.27 -13.66
CA TYR A 101 5.98 -7.04 -13.62
C TYR A 101 4.69 -7.20 -14.43
N ALA A 102 4.79 -7.68 -15.68
CA ALA A 102 3.63 -7.92 -16.53
C ALA A 102 2.63 -8.89 -15.88
N GLY A 103 3.13 -10.03 -15.37
CA GLY A 103 2.29 -11.02 -14.68
C GLY A 103 1.61 -10.46 -13.41
N ALA A 104 2.30 -9.59 -12.67
CA ALA A 104 1.72 -8.91 -11.50
C ALA A 104 0.61 -7.93 -11.88
N LEU A 105 0.76 -7.21 -13.00
CA LEU A 105 -0.28 -6.29 -13.51
C LEU A 105 -1.52 -7.07 -13.94
N GLU A 106 -1.33 -8.15 -14.69
CA GLU A 106 -2.44 -9.03 -15.09
C GLU A 106 -3.14 -9.66 -13.87
N ALA A 107 -2.38 -10.06 -12.85
CA ALA A 107 -2.95 -10.59 -11.61
C ALA A 107 -3.78 -9.54 -10.86
N PHE A 108 -3.31 -8.29 -10.82
CA PHE A 108 -4.05 -7.18 -10.23
C PHE A 108 -5.33 -6.85 -11.01
N ASP A 109 -5.23 -6.77 -12.35
CA ASP A 109 -6.36 -6.48 -13.23
C ASP A 109 -7.50 -7.49 -13.05
N ARG A 110 -7.17 -8.79 -12.97
CA ARG A 110 -8.15 -9.86 -12.70
C ARG A 110 -8.96 -9.67 -11.41
N ARG A 111 -8.44 -8.93 -10.43
CA ARG A 111 -9.11 -8.65 -9.15
C ARG A 111 -9.96 -7.37 -9.20
N LEU A 112 -9.77 -6.47 -10.18
CA LEU A 112 -10.52 -5.22 -10.28
C LEU A 112 -12.05 -5.40 -10.32
N PRO A 113 -12.63 -6.43 -10.99
CA PRO A 113 -14.07 -6.68 -10.93
C PRO A 113 -14.61 -6.88 -9.49
N GLU A 114 -13.82 -7.44 -8.58
CA GLU A 114 -14.22 -7.60 -7.18
C GLU A 114 -14.29 -6.26 -6.45
N ALA A 115 -13.37 -5.33 -6.74
CA ALA A 115 -13.40 -3.99 -6.15
C ALA A 115 -14.54 -3.16 -6.76
N LEU A 116 -14.70 -3.19 -8.08
CA LEU A 116 -15.76 -2.46 -8.78
C LEU A 116 -17.17 -2.88 -8.33
N SER A 117 -17.38 -4.16 -8.04
CA SER A 117 -18.69 -4.65 -7.54
C SER A 117 -19.02 -4.20 -6.11
N ARG A 118 -18.06 -3.65 -5.35
CA ARG A 118 -18.26 -3.10 -4.00
C ARG A 118 -18.52 -1.59 -3.97
N ILE A 119 -18.30 -0.90 -5.08
CA ILE A 119 -18.55 0.54 -5.20
C ILE A 119 -20.05 0.80 -5.07
N LYS A 120 -20.45 1.61 -4.10
CA LYS A 120 -21.84 2.02 -3.87
C LYS A 120 -22.13 3.37 -4.53
N PRO A 121 -23.41 3.74 -4.75
CA PRO A 121 -23.74 5.09 -5.20
C PRO A 121 -23.15 6.15 -4.28
N GLY A 122 -22.36 7.08 -4.85
CA GLY A 122 -21.66 8.13 -4.11
C GLY A 122 -20.18 7.82 -3.82
N ASP A 123 -19.74 6.58 -3.97
CA ASP A 123 -18.33 6.20 -3.82
C ASP A 123 -17.50 6.64 -5.05
N LEU A 124 -16.21 6.87 -4.82
CA LEU A 124 -15.22 7.16 -5.85
C LEU A 124 -14.04 6.20 -5.73
N LEU A 125 -13.73 5.49 -6.81
CA LEU A 125 -12.50 4.71 -6.94
C LEU A 125 -11.47 5.46 -7.76
N ILE A 126 -10.26 5.60 -7.23
CA ILE A 126 -9.12 6.20 -7.93
C ILE A 126 -8.00 5.17 -7.99
N LEU A 127 -7.50 4.90 -9.20
CA LEU A 127 -6.30 4.12 -9.45
C LEU A 127 -5.23 5.05 -9.99
N THR A 128 -4.05 5.05 -9.37
CA THR A 128 -2.92 5.89 -9.77
C THR A 128 -1.60 5.20 -9.40
N ALA A 129 -0.51 5.71 -9.96
CA ALA A 129 0.85 5.47 -9.49
C ALA A 129 1.41 6.76 -8.86
N ASP A 130 2.45 6.62 -8.05
CA ASP A 130 3.22 7.72 -7.46
C ASP A 130 4.45 8.09 -8.30
N HIS A 131 5.04 7.12 -8.99
CA HIS A 131 6.11 7.33 -9.98
C HIS A 131 6.22 6.14 -10.96
N GLY A 132 7.13 6.25 -11.95
CA GLY A 132 7.51 5.14 -12.80
C GLY A 132 8.67 4.32 -12.20
N ASN A 133 8.71 3.01 -12.48
CA ASN A 133 9.87 2.15 -12.25
C ASN A 133 9.98 1.11 -13.38
N ASP A 134 10.43 1.56 -14.55
CA ASP A 134 10.50 0.77 -15.79
C ASP A 134 11.44 -0.45 -15.63
N PRO A 135 10.94 -1.70 -15.67
CA PRO A 135 11.76 -2.89 -15.47
C PRO A 135 12.74 -3.14 -16.64
N SER A 136 12.58 -2.47 -17.79
CA SER A 136 13.51 -2.56 -18.91
C SER A 136 14.65 -1.53 -18.84
N TRP A 137 14.55 -0.56 -17.92
CA TRP A 137 15.55 0.49 -17.81
C TRP A 137 16.89 -0.06 -17.30
N ARG A 138 17.99 0.42 -17.90
CA ARG A 138 19.37 -0.03 -17.65
C ARG A 138 19.88 0.08 -16.20
N GLY A 139 19.15 0.76 -15.32
CA GLY A 139 19.55 1.00 -13.94
C GLY A 139 20.74 1.95 -13.81
N THR A 140 21.38 1.94 -12.64
CA THR A 140 22.61 2.64 -12.29
C THR A 140 23.55 1.67 -11.59
#